data_AF-A0A1M6WBS3-F1
#
_entry.id   AF-A0A1M6WBS3-F1
#
_cell.length_a   1.000
_cell.length_b   1.000
_cell.length_c   1.000
_cell.angle_alpha   90.00
_cell.angle_beta   90.00
_cell.angle_gamma   90.00
#
_symmetry.space_group_name_H-M   'P 1'
#
loop_
_entity.id
_entity.type
_entity.pdbx_description
1 polymer ?
#
loop_
_entity_poly.entity_id
_entity_poly.type
_entity_poly.pdbx_seq_one_letter_code
_entity_poly.pdbx_strand_id
1 'polypeptide(L)'
;MPVEFKRQDKCHDIHEQIVCDSTKLVMAYDGSGRRISKTRWVKADNSLEWTKERVTHYTGIGTEIRENFTENDSSTKVVVNMPNGLGRYGMESDDGTRKGNDFYLKNHLGSTMMVARVAGSDTPAEVIAAYDYRSFGEQVTLIEPTDKVTETFTGKELDDETELNYFGARYLDPMLGLWISVDAAGQFASPYLYAGNGLNPVNGVDADGDVLLFVPGSSPEFKAEFARAIQYLNNGKSSSVFAAL
;
A
#
# COMPACT_ATOMS: atom_id res chain seq x y z
N MET A 1 16.15 -0.93 13.59
CA MET A 1 15.57 -2.10 14.30
C MET A 1 14.36 -2.55 13.50
N PRO A 2 14.14 -3.86 13.27
CA PRO A 2 12.96 -4.33 12.55
C PRO A 2 11.69 -4.08 13.37
N VAL A 3 10.58 -3.78 12.69
CA VAL A 3 9.24 -3.67 13.28
C VAL A 3 8.52 -5.01 13.06
N GLU A 4 7.91 -5.55 14.09
CA GLU A 4 7.18 -6.82 14.03
C GLU A 4 5.69 -6.60 14.28
N PHE A 5 4.86 -7.12 13.38
CA PHE A 5 3.42 -7.28 13.57
C PHE A 5 3.10 -8.76 13.64
N LYS A 6 2.29 -9.16 14.62
CA LYS A 6 1.95 -10.57 14.83
C LYS A 6 0.46 -10.71 15.08
N ARG A 7 -0.24 -11.35 14.15
CA ARG A 7 -1.59 -11.87 14.39
C ARG A 7 -1.45 -13.32 14.81
N GLN A 8 -1.67 -13.58 16.09
CA GLN A 8 -1.62 -14.92 16.64
C GLN A 8 -3.01 -15.35 17.04
N ASP A 9 -3.59 -16.23 16.24
CA ASP A 9 -4.83 -16.89 16.60
C ASP A 9 -4.51 -18.01 17.60
N LYS A 10 -5.39 -18.21 18.59
CA LYS A 10 -5.19 -19.24 19.60
C LYS A 10 -5.33 -20.59 18.90
N CYS A 11 -4.28 -21.40 19.01
CA CYS A 11 -4.34 -22.78 18.56
C CYS A 11 -5.40 -23.54 19.37
N HIS A 12 -6.43 -24.05 18.69
CA HIS A 12 -7.46 -24.88 19.29
C HIS A 12 -7.34 -26.30 18.75
N ASP A 13 -7.35 -27.29 19.64
CA ASP A 13 -7.46 -28.70 19.28
C ASP A 13 -8.95 -29.02 19.12
N ILE A 14 -9.35 -29.27 17.88
CA ILE A 14 -10.67 -29.79 17.53
C ILE A 14 -10.50 -31.19 16.95
N HIS A 15 -10.79 -32.22 17.75
CA HIS A 15 -10.71 -33.62 17.31
C HIS A 15 -9.34 -34.01 16.70
N GLU A 16 -8.24 -33.76 17.42
CA GLU A 16 -6.86 -34.08 16.99
C GLU A 16 -6.34 -33.22 15.82
N GLN A 17 -7.09 -32.19 15.45
CA GLN A 17 -6.69 -31.18 14.48
C GLN A 17 -6.43 -29.86 15.22
N ILE A 18 -5.18 -29.40 15.20
CA ILE A 18 -4.80 -28.11 15.76
C ILE A 18 -5.09 -27.03 14.72
N VAL A 19 -6.11 -26.20 14.93
CA VAL A 19 -6.36 -25.04 14.06
C VAL A 19 -5.54 -23.88 14.57
N CYS A 20 -4.60 -23.38 13.77
CA CYS A 20 -3.52 -22.47 14.20
C CYS A 20 -3.23 -21.32 13.24
N ASP A 21 -4.03 -21.10 12.18
CA ASP A 21 -3.73 -20.11 11.13
C ASP A 21 -3.31 -18.74 11.69
N SER A 22 -2.00 -18.53 11.78
CA SER A 22 -1.40 -17.34 12.36
C SER A 22 -0.41 -16.74 11.39
N THR A 23 -0.40 -15.42 11.29
CA THR A 23 0.51 -14.69 10.40
C THR A 23 1.39 -13.74 11.22
N LYS A 24 2.68 -13.75 10.94
CA LYS A 24 3.66 -12.81 11.51
C LYS A 24 4.37 -12.09 10.37
N LEU A 25 4.43 -10.78 10.49
CA LEU A 25 5.04 -9.89 9.52
C LEU A 25 6.22 -9.16 10.16
N VAL A 26 7.40 -9.32 9.59
CA VAL A 26 8.61 -8.63 10.04
C VAL A 26 9.03 -7.65 8.95
N MET A 27 9.09 -6.37 9.29
CA MET A 27 9.46 -5.29 8.39
C MET A 27 10.81 -4.70 8.79
N ALA A 28 11.68 -4.45 7.82
CA ALA A 28 12.93 -3.74 8.05
C ALA A 28 12.92 -2.40 7.32
N TYR A 29 13.59 -1.42 7.92
CA TYR A 29 13.69 -0.05 7.43
C TYR A 29 15.15 0.39 7.38
N ASP A 30 15.47 1.26 6.43
CA ASP A 30 16.77 1.93 6.38
C ASP A 30 16.87 3.09 7.40
N GLY A 31 18.03 3.75 7.44
CA GLY A 31 18.26 4.90 8.33
C GLY A 31 17.43 6.14 8.00
N SER A 32 16.78 6.18 6.84
CA SER A 32 15.86 7.26 6.43
C SER A 32 14.40 6.94 6.74
N GLY A 33 14.11 5.76 7.31
CA GLY A 33 12.74 5.31 7.62
C GLY A 33 12.01 4.68 6.43
N ARG A 34 12.68 4.39 5.32
CA ARG A 34 12.07 3.71 4.18
C ARG A 34 12.10 2.21 4.39
N ARG A 35 10.99 1.53 4.08
CA ARG A 35 10.90 0.07 4.14
C ARG A 35 11.82 -0.55 3.10
N ILE A 36 12.72 -1.43 3.54
CA ILE A 36 13.67 -2.15 2.69
C ILE A 36 13.33 -3.63 2.56
N SER A 37 12.59 -4.21 3.51
CA SER A 37 12.07 -5.56 3.35
C SER A 37 10.81 -5.83 4.17
N LYS A 38 10.04 -6.81 3.70
CA LYS A 38 8.85 -7.37 4.34
C LYS A 38 8.94 -8.89 4.30
N THR A 39 8.95 -9.54 5.46
CA THR A 39 8.97 -10.99 5.59
C THR A 39 7.68 -11.50 6.21
N ARG A 40 6.94 -12.32 5.46
CA ARG A 40 5.74 -13.01 5.94
C ARG A 40 6.11 -14.41 6.44
N TRP A 41 5.70 -14.68 7.66
CA TRP A 41 5.76 -16.00 8.29
C TRP A 41 4.34 -16.47 8.55
N VAL A 42 4.12 -17.75 8.37
CA VAL A 42 2.84 -18.39 8.63
C VAL A 42 3.04 -19.53 9.62
N LYS A 43 1.99 -19.83 10.36
CA LYS A 43 1.86 -21.06 11.12
C LYS A 43 0.61 -21.75 10.59
N ALA A 44 0.82 -22.82 9.82
CA ALA A 44 -0.27 -23.57 9.23
C ALA A 44 -1.06 -24.35 10.30
N ASP A 45 -2.27 -24.76 9.94
CA ASP A 45 -3.02 -25.74 10.73
C ASP A 45 -2.19 -27.02 10.93
N ASN A 46 -2.35 -27.61 12.09
CA ASN A 46 -1.61 -28.77 12.60
C ASN A 46 -0.10 -28.55 12.76
N SER A 47 0.38 -27.30 12.72
CA SER A 47 1.78 -26.97 12.96
C SER A 47 1.94 -26.01 14.14
N LEU A 48 2.94 -26.27 14.99
CA LEU A 48 3.37 -25.35 16.04
C LEU A 48 4.53 -24.46 15.62
N GLU A 49 5.13 -24.74 14.47
CA GLU A 49 6.34 -24.06 13.98
C GLU A 49 6.01 -22.92 13.03
N TRP A 50 6.84 -21.88 13.07
CA TRP A 50 6.76 -20.78 12.10
C TRP A 50 7.52 -21.16 10.85
N THR A 51 6.85 -21.14 9.71
CA THR A 51 7.48 -21.29 8.40
C THR A 51 7.55 -19.92 7.74
N LYS A 52 8.69 -19.65 7.10
CA LYS A 52 8.83 -18.46 6.27
C LYS A 52 8.09 -18.74 4.97
N GLU A 53 7.20 -17.84 4.56
CA GLU A 53 6.40 -18.05 3.36
C GLU A 53 6.89 -17.15 2.22
N ARG A 54 7.19 -15.88 2.52
CA ARG A 54 7.61 -14.92 1.50
C ARG A 54 8.51 -13.83 2.07
N VAL A 55 9.49 -13.41 1.28
CA VAL A 55 10.29 -12.19 1.53
C VAL A 55 10.15 -11.27 0.33
N THR A 56 9.86 -10.00 0.58
CA THR A 56 9.91 -8.95 -0.44
C THR A 56 10.98 -7.95 -0.05
N HIS A 57 11.93 -7.70 -0.95
CA HIS A 57 12.99 -6.70 -0.79
C HIS A 57 12.68 -5.49 -1.67
N TYR A 58 12.74 -4.30 -1.09
CA TYR A 58 12.46 -3.04 -1.77
C TYR A 58 13.77 -2.30 -2.03
N THR A 59 14.01 -1.94 -3.29
CA THR A 59 15.27 -1.30 -3.72
C THR A 59 15.20 0.23 -3.74
N GLY A 60 14.05 0.81 -3.35
CA GLY A 60 13.83 2.26 -3.28
C GLY A 60 13.48 2.95 -4.61
N ILE A 61 13.61 2.27 -5.76
CA ILE A 61 13.22 2.78 -7.10
C ILE A 61 11.93 2.08 -7.59
N GLY A 62 11.07 1.62 -6.66
CA GLY A 62 9.87 0.86 -6.98
C GLY A 62 10.11 -0.57 -7.48
N THR A 63 11.37 -0.97 -7.68
CA THR A 63 11.72 -2.36 -8.02
C THR A 63 11.73 -3.21 -6.75
N GLU A 64 11.16 -4.40 -6.86
CA GLU A 64 11.05 -5.37 -5.78
C GLU A 64 11.64 -6.72 -6.22
N ILE A 65 12.21 -7.44 -5.26
CA ILE A 65 12.56 -8.85 -5.40
C ILE A 65 11.69 -9.64 -4.44
N ARG A 66 10.96 -10.63 -4.95
CA ARG A 66 10.03 -11.46 -4.20
C ARG A 66 10.54 -12.89 -4.19
N GLU A 67 10.80 -13.41 -3.01
CA GLU A 67 11.23 -14.79 -2.80
C GLU A 67 10.10 -15.53 -2.08
N ASN A 68 9.57 -16.58 -2.72
CA ASN A 68 8.59 -17.48 -2.12
C ASN A 68 9.29 -18.70 -1.53
N PHE A 69 8.76 -19.20 -0.42
CA PHE A 69 9.34 -20.30 0.37
C PHE A 69 8.28 -21.35 0.75
N THR A 70 7.27 -21.52 -0.08
CA THR A 70 6.22 -22.52 0.16
C THR A 70 6.65 -23.89 -0.35
N GLU A 71 6.07 -24.98 0.17
CA GLU A 71 6.41 -26.35 -0.24
C GLU A 71 6.28 -26.58 -1.75
N ASN A 72 5.36 -25.85 -2.41
CA ASN A 72 5.08 -25.97 -3.84
C ASN A 72 5.67 -24.83 -4.69
N ASP A 73 6.24 -23.81 -4.06
CA ASP A 73 6.78 -22.63 -4.75
C ASP A 73 7.96 -22.06 -3.99
N SER A 74 9.15 -22.33 -4.51
CA SER A 74 10.45 -21.74 -4.10
C SER A 74 10.99 -20.78 -5.16
N SER A 75 10.11 -20.05 -5.86
CA SER A 75 10.51 -19.12 -6.91
C SER A 75 11.04 -17.79 -6.39
N THR A 76 11.95 -17.19 -7.16
CA THR A 76 12.31 -15.78 -7.05
C THR A 76 11.78 -15.02 -8.24
N LYS A 77 11.05 -13.93 -7.98
CA LYS A 77 10.49 -13.04 -9.01
C LYS A 77 11.10 -11.66 -8.87
N VAL A 78 11.61 -11.12 -9.98
CA VAL A 78 12.06 -9.74 -10.07
C VAL A 78 10.97 -8.89 -10.69
N VAL A 79 10.61 -7.81 -10.00
CA VAL A 79 9.53 -6.90 -10.40
C VAL A 79 10.12 -5.52 -10.65
N VAL A 80 10.11 -5.08 -11.89
CA VAL A 80 10.68 -3.78 -12.29
C VAL A 80 9.56 -2.84 -12.71
N ASN A 81 9.43 -1.70 -12.03
CA ASN A 81 8.41 -0.70 -12.37
C ASN A 81 8.81 0.08 -13.62
N MET A 82 7.80 0.46 -14.41
CA MET A 82 7.96 1.38 -15.53
C MET A 82 8.08 2.82 -15.02
N PRO A 83 8.75 3.72 -15.79
CA PRO A 83 8.81 5.13 -15.48
C PRO A 83 7.41 5.75 -15.28
N ASN A 84 7.34 6.79 -14.44
CA ASN A 84 6.13 7.57 -14.18
C ASN A 84 4.92 6.76 -13.67
N GLY A 85 5.14 5.55 -13.14
CA GLY A 85 4.08 4.69 -12.62
C GLY A 85 3.12 4.21 -13.70
N LEU A 86 3.57 4.07 -14.95
CA LEU A 86 2.77 3.54 -16.06
C LEU A 86 2.45 2.04 -15.92
N GLY A 87 3.12 1.35 -14.99
CA GLY A 87 2.95 -0.07 -14.76
C GLY A 87 4.28 -0.74 -14.45
N ARG A 88 4.44 -1.99 -14.89
CA ARG A 88 5.62 -2.82 -14.64
C ARG A 88 6.08 -3.53 -15.89
N TYR A 89 7.39 -3.60 -16.06
CA TYR A 89 7.95 -4.54 -17.01
C TYR A 89 7.66 -5.96 -16.56
N GLY A 90 7.56 -6.86 -17.53
CA GLY A 90 7.27 -8.27 -17.31
C GLY A 90 8.01 -8.85 -16.09
N MET A 91 7.24 -9.48 -15.21
CA MET A 91 7.82 -10.20 -14.07
C MET A 91 8.61 -11.39 -14.61
N GLU A 92 9.88 -11.46 -14.27
CA GLU A 92 10.76 -12.56 -14.61
C GLU A 92 10.84 -13.50 -13.42
N SER A 93 10.44 -14.75 -13.67
CA SER A 93 10.61 -15.87 -12.74
C SER A 93 12.01 -16.48 -12.92
N ASP A 94 12.47 -17.20 -11.90
CA ASP A 94 13.75 -17.91 -11.86
C ASP A 94 13.91 -19.02 -12.91
N ASP A 95 12.81 -19.58 -13.40
CA ASP A 95 12.77 -20.51 -14.54
C ASP A 95 13.01 -19.83 -15.90
N GLY A 96 13.23 -18.50 -15.92
CA GLY A 96 13.40 -17.69 -17.13
C GLY A 96 12.08 -17.33 -17.83
N THR A 97 10.93 -17.74 -17.26
CA THR A 97 9.62 -17.35 -17.77
C THR A 97 9.38 -15.87 -17.48
N ARG A 98 9.20 -15.09 -18.55
CA ARG A 98 8.84 -13.67 -18.45
C ARG A 98 7.37 -13.49 -18.77
N LYS A 99 6.61 -12.93 -17.82
CA LYS A 99 5.24 -12.48 -18.08
C LYS A 99 5.27 -11.22 -18.95
N GLY A 100 4.17 -10.97 -19.66
CA GLY A 100 3.98 -9.72 -20.42
C GLY A 100 4.16 -8.46 -19.56
N ASN A 101 4.29 -7.30 -20.21
CA ASN A 101 4.32 -6.02 -19.51
C ASN A 101 2.93 -5.68 -18.97
N ASP A 102 2.85 -5.21 -17.74
CA ASP A 102 1.61 -4.83 -17.07
C ASP A 102 1.47 -3.30 -17.11
N PHE A 103 0.38 -2.78 -17.68
CA PHE A 103 0.07 -1.35 -17.77
C PHE A 103 -1.01 -0.96 -16.79
N TYR A 104 -0.81 0.14 -16.05
CA TYR A 104 -1.73 0.63 -15.03
C TYR A 104 -2.58 1.77 -15.57
N LEU A 105 -3.88 1.52 -15.57
CA LEU A 105 -4.88 2.54 -15.84
C LEU A 105 -5.29 3.14 -14.51
N LYS A 106 -4.89 4.39 -14.30
CA LYS A 106 -5.05 5.10 -13.05
C LYS A 106 -6.19 6.11 -13.12
N ASN A 107 -6.83 6.38 -11.99
CA ASN A 107 -7.76 7.50 -11.86
C ASN A 107 -7.02 8.84 -11.66
N HIS A 108 -7.77 9.93 -11.43
CA HIS A 108 -7.20 11.28 -11.29
C HIS A 108 -6.30 11.46 -10.06
N LEU A 109 -6.44 10.59 -9.05
CA LEU A 109 -5.57 10.57 -7.85
C LEU A 109 -4.32 9.70 -8.05
N GLY A 110 -4.19 9.03 -9.19
CA GLY A 110 -3.12 8.07 -9.44
C GLY A 110 -3.39 6.68 -8.85
N SER A 111 -4.60 6.39 -8.36
CA SER A 111 -4.97 5.05 -7.91
C SER A 111 -5.16 4.10 -9.09
N THR A 112 -4.61 2.89 -9.03
CA THR A 112 -4.73 1.89 -10.10
C THR A 112 -6.13 1.30 -10.16
N MET A 113 -6.90 1.60 -11.19
CA MET A 113 -8.26 1.07 -11.39
C MET A 113 -8.25 -0.24 -12.17
N MET A 114 -7.32 -0.40 -13.10
CA MET A 114 -7.23 -1.59 -13.94
C MET A 114 -5.79 -1.86 -14.33
N VAL A 115 -5.46 -3.15 -14.45
CA VAL A 115 -4.17 -3.61 -14.94
C VAL A 115 -4.38 -4.43 -16.20
N ALA A 116 -3.76 -4.00 -17.29
CA ALA A 116 -3.77 -4.70 -18.57
C ALA A 116 -2.39 -5.28 -18.87
N ARG A 117 -2.32 -6.57 -19.17
CA ARG A 117 -1.09 -7.29 -19.52
C ARG A 117 -0.96 -7.43 -21.02
N VAL A 118 0.23 -7.16 -21.54
CA VAL A 118 0.59 -7.38 -22.95
C VAL A 118 1.75 -8.37 -23.01
N ALA A 119 1.46 -9.61 -23.41
CA ALA A 119 2.45 -10.70 -23.48
C ALA A 119 3.48 -10.55 -24.61
N GLY A 120 3.13 -9.85 -25.69
CA GLY A 120 3.98 -9.64 -26.86
C GLY A 120 3.34 -8.65 -27.84
N SER A 121 4.06 -8.30 -28.91
CA SER A 121 3.62 -7.32 -29.90
C SER A 121 2.31 -7.68 -30.62
N ASP A 122 2.08 -8.97 -30.83
CA ASP A 122 0.96 -9.49 -31.62
C ASP A 122 -0.14 -10.13 -30.75
N THR A 123 -0.03 -10.00 -29.42
CA THR A 123 -1.02 -10.53 -28.48
C THR A 123 -1.90 -9.38 -27.97
N PRO A 124 -3.23 -9.50 -28.05
CA PRO A 124 -4.13 -8.50 -27.47
C PRO A 124 -3.85 -8.30 -25.98
N ALA A 125 -4.08 -7.09 -25.48
CA ALA A 125 -4.00 -6.81 -24.06
C ALA A 125 -5.11 -7.57 -23.31
N GLU A 126 -4.75 -8.22 -22.20
CA GLU A 126 -5.67 -8.92 -21.30
C GLU A 126 -5.81 -8.14 -20.00
N VAL A 127 -7.04 -7.99 -19.50
CA VAL A 127 -7.26 -7.39 -18.17
C VAL A 127 -6.97 -8.46 -17.12
N ILE A 128 -5.95 -8.23 -16.30
CA ILE A 128 -5.52 -9.19 -15.27
C ILE A 128 -5.94 -8.78 -13.85
N ALA A 129 -6.32 -7.51 -13.66
CA ALA A 129 -6.78 -6.99 -12.38
C ALA A 129 -7.68 -5.78 -12.61
N ALA A 130 -8.67 -5.61 -11.75
CA ALA A 130 -9.53 -4.43 -11.73
C ALA A 130 -9.98 -4.15 -10.31
N TYR A 131 -10.01 -2.87 -9.96
CA TYR A 131 -10.29 -2.37 -8.62
C TYR A 131 -11.24 -1.18 -8.71
N ASP A 132 -12.03 -1.03 -7.66
CA ASP A 132 -12.69 0.22 -7.31
C ASP A 132 -12.21 0.64 -5.91
N TYR A 133 -12.37 1.91 -5.57
CA TYR A 133 -11.96 2.45 -4.28
C TYR A 133 -13.07 3.28 -3.66
N ARG A 134 -13.34 3.04 -2.38
CA ARG A 134 -14.07 4.04 -1.59
C ARG A 134 -13.21 5.30 -1.42
N SER A 135 -13.84 6.37 -0.96
CA SER A 135 -13.23 7.69 -0.86
C SER A 135 -11.88 7.72 -0.15
N PHE A 136 -11.70 6.93 0.92
CA PHE A 136 -10.46 6.89 1.71
C PHE A 136 -9.49 5.75 1.34
N GLY A 137 -9.75 5.05 0.25
CA GLY A 137 -8.86 4.02 -0.29
C GLY A 137 -9.18 2.59 0.13
N GLU A 138 -10.34 2.35 0.75
CA GLU A 138 -10.85 0.97 0.92
C GLU A 138 -11.03 0.37 -0.47
N GLN A 139 -10.23 -0.64 -0.77
CA GLN A 139 -10.17 -1.27 -2.08
C GLN A 139 -11.29 -2.30 -2.22
N VAL A 140 -12.02 -2.24 -3.32
CA VAL A 140 -12.98 -3.24 -3.75
C VAL A 140 -12.39 -3.95 -4.96
N THR A 141 -12.05 -5.23 -4.82
CA THR A 141 -11.53 -6.01 -5.95
C THR A 141 -12.67 -6.46 -6.86
N LEU A 142 -12.57 -6.11 -8.15
CA LEU A 142 -13.52 -6.51 -9.19
C LEU A 142 -13.01 -7.70 -9.99
N ILE A 143 -11.69 -7.74 -10.24
CA ILE A 143 -10.99 -8.87 -10.86
C ILE A 143 -9.73 -9.15 -10.04
N GLU A 144 -9.64 -10.37 -9.51
CA GLU A 144 -8.53 -10.80 -8.65
C GLU A 144 -7.27 -11.07 -9.49
N PRO A 145 -6.12 -10.46 -9.16
CA PRO A 145 -4.89 -10.71 -9.89
C PRO A 145 -4.25 -12.05 -9.49
N THR A 146 -3.55 -12.69 -10.42
CA THR A 146 -2.70 -13.85 -10.08
C THR A 146 -1.45 -13.46 -9.29
N ASP A 147 -0.88 -12.28 -9.55
CA ASP A 147 0.29 -11.77 -8.85
C ASP A 147 -0.04 -10.43 -8.17
N LYS A 148 0.49 -10.22 -6.96
CA LYS A 148 0.25 -9.00 -6.19
C LYS A 148 0.55 -7.73 -7.00
N VAL A 149 -0.45 -6.86 -7.09
CA VAL A 149 -0.31 -5.47 -7.54
C VAL A 149 0.13 -4.63 -6.33
N THR A 150 1.39 -4.19 -6.31
CA THR A 150 1.94 -3.23 -5.33
C THR A 150 1.29 -1.85 -5.42
N GLU A 151 1.25 -1.21 -6.59
CA GLU A 151 0.72 0.17 -6.69
C GLU A 151 -0.81 0.17 -6.75
N THR A 152 -1.48 0.51 -5.65
CA THR A 152 -2.95 0.53 -5.53
C THR A 152 -3.47 1.96 -5.30
N PHE A 153 -3.94 2.31 -4.10
CA PHE A 153 -4.55 3.60 -3.79
C PHE A 153 -3.51 4.73 -3.78
N THR A 154 -3.72 5.78 -4.57
CA THR A 154 -2.79 6.91 -4.76
C THR A 154 -1.36 6.47 -5.14
N GLY A 155 -1.22 5.29 -5.75
CA GLY A 155 0.07 4.71 -6.10
C GLY A 155 0.84 4.10 -4.93
N LYS A 156 0.20 3.92 -3.77
CA LYS A 156 0.81 3.32 -2.57
C LYS A 156 0.56 1.83 -2.47
N GLU A 157 1.38 1.17 -1.65
CA GLU A 157 1.29 -0.27 -1.42
C GLU A 157 0.26 -0.58 -0.34
N LEU A 158 -0.75 -1.37 -0.68
CA LEU A 158 -1.64 -2.01 0.28
C LEU A 158 -0.99 -3.32 0.77
N ASP A 159 -0.69 -3.41 2.06
CA ASP A 159 -0.22 -4.65 2.68
C ASP A 159 -1.40 -5.58 2.94
N ASP A 160 -1.40 -6.77 2.32
CA ASP A 160 -2.49 -7.75 2.46
C ASP A 160 -2.65 -8.28 3.89
N GLU A 161 -1.56 -8.29 4.66
CA GLU A 161 -1.54 -8.87 5.99
C GLU A 161 -2.12 -7.94 7.06
N THR A 162 -2.01 -6.63 6.86
CA THR A 162 -2.45 -5.59 7.82
C THR A 162 -3.63 -4.78 7.28
N GLU A 163 -3.93 -4.88 5.99
CA GLU A 163 -4.90 -4.06 5.26
C GLU A 163 -4.60 -2.55 5.32
N LEU A 164 -3.34 -2.20 5.63
CA LEU A 164 -2.88 -0.82 5.71
C LEU A 164 -2.12 -0.43 4.45
N ASN A 165 -2.30 0.83 4.03
CA ASN A 165 -1.52 1.39 2.94
C ASN A 165 -0.21 1.99 3.47
N TYR A 166 0.93 1.59 2.90
CA TYR A 166 2.25 2.12 3.24
C TYR A 166 2.56 3.38 2.42
N PHE A 167 2.66 4.54 3.10
CA PHE A 167 2.94 5.82 2.44
C PHE A 167 4.41 6.23 2.48
N GLY A 168 5.23 5.58 3.32
CA GLY A 168 6.62 5.95 3.57
C GLY A 168 6.81 6.28 5.04
N ALA A 169 6.39 7.47 5.44
CA ALA A 169 6.49 7.94 6.82
C ALA A 169 5.39 7.37 7.74
N ARG A 170 4.20 7.11 7.20
CA ARG A 170 3.04 6.61 7.95
C ARG A 170 2.30 5.50 7.21
N TYR A 171 1.45 4.80 7.96
CA TYR A 171 0.50 3.82 7.44
C TYR A 171 -0.92 4.39 7.55
N LEU A 172 -1.67 4.30 6.46
CA LEU A 172 -3.07 4.72 6.39
C LEU A 172 -3.97 3.49 6.58
N ASP A 173 -4.92 3.59 7.50
CA ASP A 173 -6.06 2.68 7.57
C ASP A 173 -7.12 3.15 6.55
N PRO A 174 -7.33 2.42 5.44
CA PRO A 174 -8.26 2.84 4.39
C PRO A 174 -9.73 2.71 4.79
N MET A 175 -10.05 1.86 5.77
CA MET A 175 -11.42 1.66 6.27
C MET A 175 -11.82 2.83 7.18
N LEU A 176 -10.91 3.30 8.03
CA LEU A 176 -11.13 4.46 8.89
C LEU A 176 -10.85 5.79 8.19
N GLY A 177 -10.01 5.79 7.15
CA GLY A 177 -9.51 7.01 6.52
C GLY A 177 -8.58 7.83 7.42
N LEU A 178 -7.88 7.17 8.35
CA LEU A 178 -6.99 7.79 9.33
C LEU A 178 -5.60 7.20 9.30
N TRP A 179 -4.59 8.03 9.58
CA TRP A 179 -3.26 7.54 9.88
C TRP A 179 -3.28 6.75 11.18
N ILE A 180 -2.55 5.63 11.23
CA ILE A 180 -2.40 4.85 12.47
C ILE A 180 -1.31 5.39 13.40
N SER A 181 -0.58 6.42 12.97
CA SER A 181 0.47 7.10 13.74
C SER A 181 0.32 8.62 13.66
N VAL A 182 0.86 9.28 14.68
CA VAL A 182 0.85 10.74 14.82
C VAL A 182 1.66 11.39 13.69
N ASP A 183 1.08 12.40 13.05
CA ASP A 183 1.78 13.31 12.14
C ASP A 183 2.97 13.99 12.85
N ALA A 184 4.19 13.71 12.42
CA ALA A 184 5.38 14.36 12.95
C ALA A 184 5.43 15.86 12.60
N ALA A 185 4.84 16.26 11.48
CA ALA A 185 4.76 17.65 11.06
C ALA A 185 3.64 18.43 11.76
N GLY A 186 2.69 17.74 12.41
CA GLY A 186 1.62 18.36 13.19
C GLY A 186 0.77 19.35 12.39
N GLN A 187 0.48 19.03 11.13
CA GLN A 187 -0.07 20.00 10.17
C GLN A 187 -1.53 20.33 10.43
N PHE A 188 -2.26 19.42 11.08
CA PHE A 188 -3.70 19.51 11.25
C PHE A 188 -4.07 19.42 12.72
N ALA A 189 -5.29 19.88 13.02
CA ALA A 189 -5.79 19.87 14.38
C ALA A 189 -5.87 18.47 15.02
N SER A 190 -6.07 17.43 14.21
CA SER A 190 -5.86 16.05 14.63
C SER A 190 -4.67 15.47 13.88
N PRO A 191 -3.69 14.88 14.57
CA PRO A 191 -2.48 14.34 13.96
C PRO A 191 -2.73 13.06 13.14
N TYR A 192 -3.96 12.55 13.14
CA TYR A 192 -4.33 11.31 12.44
C TYR A 192 -5.09 11.54 11.14
N LEU A 193 -5.32 12.80 10.73
CA LEU A 193 -6.14 13.11 9.55
C LEU A 193 -5.40 12.83 8.24
N TYR A 194 -6.01 12.03 7.37
CA TYR A 194 -5.61 11.93 5.98
C TYR A 194 -6.06 13.16 5.19
N ALA A 195 -5.18 13.64 4.32
CA ALA A 195 -5.40 14.77 3.42
C ALA A 195 -5.95 16.05 4.08
N GLY A 196 -5.64 16.29 5.35
CA GLY A 196 -5.84 17.56 6.03
C GLY A 196 -7.26 18.00 6.37
N ASN A 197 -8.26 17.20 6.01
CA ASN A 197 -9.67 17.54 6.31
C ASN A 197 -10.47 16.34 6.83
N GLY A 198 -10.05 15.08 6.61
CA GLY A 198 -10.92 13.92 6.90
C GLY A 198 -12.27 13.94 6.16
N LEU A 199 -12.49 14.90 5.25
CA LEU A 199 -13.76 15.13 4.54
C LEU A 199 -13.59 15.19 3.01
N ASN A 200 -12.37 15.34 2.46
CA ASN A 200 -12.17 15.37 1.01
C ASN A 200 -10.89 14.65 0.53
N PRO A 201 -10.87 13.31 0.59
CA PRO A 201 -9.78 12.50 0.01
C PRO A 201 -9.83 12.44 -1.53
N VAL A 202 -10.83 13.07 -2.17
CA VAL A 202 -11.02 13.08 -3.63
C VAL A 202 -10.22 14.19 -4.32
N ASN A 203 -9.86 15.25 -3.58
CA ASN A 203 -9.17 16.43 -4.11
C ASN A 203 -7.77 16.65 -3.52
N GLY A 204 -7.30 15.77 -2.63
CA GLY A 204 -6.00 15.89 -1.98
C GLY A 204 -5.30 14.54 -1.88
N VAL A 205 -3.99 14.53 -2.08
CA VAL A 205 -3.13 13.35 -1.93
C VAL A 205 -2.01 13.69 -0.95
N ASP A 206 -1.72 12.78 -0.03
CA ASP A 206 -0.48 12.82 0.73
C ASP A 206 0.51 11.86 0.07
N ALA A 207 1.58 12.39 -0.53
CA ALA A 207 2.42 11.58 -1.40
C ALA A 207 3.51 10.80 -0.67
N ASP A 208 3.85 11.14 0.57
CA ASP A 208 4.90 10.48 1.36
C ASP A 208 4.45 10.13 2.78
N GLY A 209 3.22 10.54 3.14
CA GLY A 209 2.70 10.39 4.48
C GLY A 209 3.38 11.35 5.46
N ASP A 210 4.04 12.41 5.01
CA ASP A 210 4.69 13.41 5.87
C ASP A 210 4.08 14.80 5.63
N VAL A 211 3.89 15.18 4.37
CA VAL A 211 3.29 16.47 4.01
C VAL A 211 2.25 16.31 2.91
N LEU A 212 1.07 16.89 3.14
CA LEU A 212 0.05 17.02 2.08
C LEU A 212 0.65 17.74 0.87
N LEU A 213 0.65 17.06 -0.28
CA LEU A 213 0.97 17.68 -1.57
C LEU A 213 -0.31 17.87 -2.37
N PHE A 214 -0.62 19.13 -2.69
CA PHE A 214 -1.75 19.41 -3.59
C PHE A 214 -1.54 18.76 -4.95
N VAL A 215 -2.62 18.25 -5.54
CA VAL A 215 -2.65 17.64 -6.87
C VAL A 215 -2.03 18.58 -7.92
N PRO A 216 -1.32 18.06 -8.95
CA PRO A 216 -0.82 18.88 -10.04
C PRO A 216 -1.95 19.67 -10.71
N GLY A 217 -1.84 21.01 -10.73
CA GLY A 217 -2.87 21.92 -11.26
C GLY A 217 -3.50 22.86 -10.22
N SER A 218 -3.28 22.66 -8.92
CA SER A 218 -3.70 23.62 -7.91
C SER A 218 -2.94 24.95 -8.05
N SER A 219 -3.66 26.08 -8.10
CA SER A 219 -3.05 27.38 -8.31
C SER A 219 -2.14 27.79 -7.13
N PRO A 220 -1.06 28.55 -7.38
CA PRO A 220 -0.20 29.08 -6.31
C PRO A 220 -0.99 29.87 -5.25
N GLU A 221 -2.02 30.60 -5.68
CA GLU A 221 -2.90 31.37 -4.81
C GLU A 221 -3.71 30.45 -3.89
N PHE A 222 -4.27 29.36 -4.43
CA PHE A 222 -4.99 28.36 -3.63
C PHE A 222 -4.06 27.70 -2.61
N LYS A 223 -2.83 27.34 -3.00
CA LYS A 223 -1.84 26.76 -2.08
C LYS A 223 -1.49 27.74 -0.94
N ALA A 224 -1.33 29.02 -1.26
CA ALA A 224 -1.02 30.06 -0.28
C ALA A 224 -2.20 30.35 0.66
N GLU A 225 -3.42 30.44 0.14
CA GLU A 225 -4.64 30.60 0.92
C GLU A 225 -4.90 29.39 1.82
N PHE A 226 -4.74 28.17 1.31
CA PHE A 226 -4.90 26.96 2.11
C PHE A 226 -3.83 26.89 3.22
N ALA A 227 -2.56 27.17 2.91
CA ALA A 227 -1.51 27.20 3.92
C ALA A 227 -1.79 28.24 5.02
N ARG A 228 -2.31 29.42 4.65
CA ARG A 228 -2.75 30.45 5.61
C ARG A 228 -3.94 29.96 6.44
N ALA A 229 -4.93 29.31 5.83
CA ALA A 229 -6.08 28.77 6.53
C ALA A 229 -5.67 27.69 7.55
N ILE A 230 -4.77 26.78 7.19
CA ILE A 230 -4.21 25.77 8.10
C ILE A 230 -3.45 26.43 9.26
N GLN A 231 -2.58 27.40 8.99
CA GLN A 231 -1.86 28.14 10.04
C GLN A 231 -2.81 28.87 10.99
N TYR A 232 -3.87 29.49 10.46
CA TYR A 232 -4.90 30.15 11.26
C TYR A 232 -5.65 29.17 12.17
N LEU A 233 -6.06 28.02 11.63
CA LEU A 233 -6.75 26.97 12.39
C LEU A 233 -5.88 26.38 13.51
N ASN A 234 -4.59 26.14 13.23
CA ASN A 234 -3.64 25.61 14.21
C ASN A 234 -3.34 26.61 15.32
N ASN A 235 -3.19 27.89 14.98
CA ASN A 235 -2.96 28.96 15.96
C ASN A 235 -4.21 29.27 16.81
N GLY A 236 -5.41 29.05 16.24
CA GLY A 236 -6.69 29.34 16.90
C GLY A 236 -7.25 28.22 17.78
N LYS A 237 -6.67 27.00 17.77
CA LYS A 237 -7.24 25.79 18.41
C LYS A 237 -8.69 25.49 18.00
N SER A 238 -9.17 26.04 16.88
CA SER A 238 -10.57 25.96 16.45
C SER A 238 -10.73 24.88 15.38
N SER A 239 -10.61 23.61 15.78
CA SER A 239 -10.78 22.49 14.84
C SER A 239 -12.24 22.16 14.50
N SER A 240 -13.21 22.82 15.15
CA SER A 240 -14.62 22.42 15.10
C SER A 240 -15.56 23.34 14.31
N VAL A 241 -15.09 24.46 13.75
CA VAL A 241 -16.02 25.52 13.27
C VAL A 241 -16.44 25.37 11.79
N PHE A 242 -15.89 24.41 11.03
CA PHE A 242 -16.34 24.14 9.65
C PHE A 242 -17.37 23.01 9.52
N ALA A 243 -17.90 22.46 10.62
CA ALA A 243 -18.98 21.47 10.58
C ALA A 243 -20.39 22.07 10.39
N ALA A 244 -20.52 23.39 10.14
CA ALA A 244 -21.81 24.07 10.07
C ALA A 244 -21.92 25.19 9.01
N LEU A 245 -21.23 25.05 7.87
CA LEU A 245 -21.50 25.85 6.66
C LEU A 245 -21.45 24.96 5.41
#